data_AF-A0A977KTH2-F1
#
_entry.id   AF-A0A977KTH2-F1
#
_cell.length_a   1.000
_cell.length_b   1.000
_cell.length_c   1.000
_cell.angle_alpha   90.00
_cell.angle_beta   90.00
_cell.angle_gamma   90.00
#
_symmetry.space_group_name_H-M   'P 1'
#
loop_
_entity.id
_entity.type
_entity.pdbx_description
1 polymer ?
#
loop_
_entity_poly.entity_id
_entity_poly.type
_entity_poly.pdbx_seq_one_letter_code
_entity_poly.pdbx_strand_id
1 'polypeptide(L)'
;MDFNRNYPHLWAPEGQQPGAGDFPFSEPETRAEAEFWQQHRNINGFISYHTYSAVILRPYSTHADDYFPVEDLEIYKLLGEKGTSLTGYECLSTFHDFRYHPKDVIYGVMDNYAYDHYGWFGFTIELWDAPTEAGIKKADYIQWLNWHSPEDDYQLLKWNDEALKGEGFVPWQPFDHPQLGRVEIGGWKFKSVWQNAPCQYLPELCEKQFRFAIAHALASPRLAIARSVVTAQGENIFHVVVQWENQGFLPTYTSQKALERKAVRPIEVVLTLPGTVVLVSGLLKQEIPHLEGRSNKAFASLASGLDYRRHLEWVVKGPLETEIQVTAYGERAGTVQTTLTLI
;
A
#
# COMPACT_ATOMS: atom_id res chain seq x y z
N MET A 1 5.79 -24.01 -7.74
CA MET A 1 4.67 -23.07 -7.75
C MET A 1 5.07 -21.83 -6.97
N ASP A 2 4.82 -20.66 -7.53
CA ASP A 2 5.15 -19.36 -6.94
C ASP A 2 3.87 -18.52 -6.89
N PHE A 3 3.32 -18.34 -5.68
CA PHE A 3 2.08 -17.59 -5.49
C PHE A 3 2.18 -16.16 -6.00
N ASN A 4 3.37 -15.55 -5.94
CA ASN A 4 3.58 -14.19 -6.44
C ASN A 4 3.79 -14.16 -7.97
N ARG A 5 3.35 -15.20 -8.70
CA ARG A 5 3.24 -15.26 -10.17
C ARG A 5 1.82 -15.60 -10.63
N ASN A 6 0.88 -15.79 -9.71
CA ASN A 6 -0.46 -16.32 -9.97
C ASN A 6 -1.56 -15.23 -10.06
N TYR A 7 -1.19 -13.94 -10.03
CA TYR A 7 -2.12 -12.82 -10.13
C TYR A 7 -2.43 -12.43 -11.59
N PRO A 8 -3.62 -11.88 -11.90
CA PRO A 8 -4.11 -11.78 -13.28
C PRO A 8 -3.52 -10.63 -14.10
N HIS A 9 -2.89 -9.62 -13.47
CA HIS A 9 -2.30 -8.52 -14.23
C HIS A 9 -1.10 -9.03 -15.05
N LEU A 10 -1.29 -9.08 -16.37
CA LEU A 10 -0.34 -9.63 -17.33
C LEU A 10 0.18 -11.02 -16.95
N TRP A 11 -0.65 -11.86 -16.34
CA TRP A 11 -0.28 -13.25 -16.07
C TRP A 11 0.20 -13.97 -17.33
N ALA A 12 1.19 -14.85 -17.18
CA ALA A 12 1.74 -15.64 -18.27
C ALA A 12 1.84 -17.13 -17.86
N PRO A 13 1.66 -18.08 -18.80
CA PRO A 13 1.72 -19.51 -18.51
C PRO A 13 3.15 -19.98 -18.22
N GLU A 14 3.28 -21.22 -17.71
CA GLU A 14 4.54 -21.84 -17.22
C GLU A 14 5.74 -21.73 -18.20
N GLY A 15 5.48 -21.76 -19.50
CA GLY A 15 6.54 -21.63 -20.53
C GLY A 15 7.18 -20.23 -20.61
N GLN A 16 6.54 -19.22 -20.05
CA GLN A 16 7.04 -17.83 -20.00
C GLN A 16 7.28 -17.37 -18.56
N GLN A 17 6.42 -17.75 -17.61
CA GLN A 17 6.58 -17.46 -16.20
C GLN A 17 6.51 -18.76 -15.40
N PRO A 18 7.67 -19.34 -15.03
CA PRO A 18 7.70 -20.54 -14.20
C PRO A 18 7.01 -20.33 -12.86
N GLY A 19 6.25 -21.33 -12.42
CA GLY A 19 5.51 -21.34 -11.17
C GLY A 19 4.18 -20.58 -11.18
N ALA A 20 3.73 -20.06 -12.33
CA ALA A 20 2.55 -19.19 -12.44
C ALA A 20 1.20 -19.91 -12.25
N GLY A 21 1.19 -21.24 -12.23
CA GLY A 21 -0.03 -22.06 -12.13
C GLY A 21 -0.69 -22.30 -13.49
N ASP A 22 -1.87 -22.90 -13.49
CA ASP A 22 -2.59 -23.27 -14.73
C ASP A 22 -3.37 -22.09 -15.34
N PHE A 23 -3.82 -21.15 -14.49
CA PHE A 23 -4.51 -19.91 -14.86
C PHE A 23 -4.44 -18.92 -13.67
N PRO A 24 -4.72 -17.62 -13.85
CA PRO A 24 -4.71 -16.67 -12.76
C PRO A 24 -5.65 -17.07 -11.62
N PHE A 25 -5.18 -16.98 -10.37
CA PHE A 25 -5.90 -17.45 -9.18
C PHE A 25 -6.27 -18.94 -9.22
N SER A 26 -5.49 -19.77 -9.93
CA SER A 26 -5.60 -21.23 -9.83
C SER A 26 -5.41 -21.70 -8.39
N GLU A 27 -4.55 -21.02 -7.63
CA GLU A 27 -4.24 -21.37 -6.26
C GLU A 27 -5.29 -20.85 -5.27
N PRO A 28 -5.70 -21.68 -4.29
CA PRO A 28 -6.72 -21.29 -3.32
C PRO A 28 -6.26 -20.10 -2.44
N GLU A 29 -4.96 -19.96 -2.18
CA GLU A 29 -4.39 -18.87 -1.38
C GLU A 29 -4.57 -17.51 -2.07
N THR A 30 -4.12 -17.37 -3.32
CA THR A 30 -4.22 -16.12 -4.08
C THR A 30 -5.67 -15.79 -4.44
N ARG A 31 -6.51 -16.81 -4.67
CA ARG A 31 -7.95 -16.63 -4.85
C ARG A 31 -8.62 -16.09 -3.59
N ALA A 32 -8.29 -16.62 -2.42
CA ALA A 32 -8.85 -16.15 -1.16
C ALA A 32 -8.50 -14.67 -0.90
N GLU A 33 -7.26 -14.25 -1.23
CA GLU A 33 -6.86 -12.84 -1.18
C GLU A 33 -7.71 -11.97 -2.11
N ALA A 34 -7.88 -12.37 -3.37
CA ALA A 34 -8.68 -11.62 -4.34
C ALA A 34 -10.17 -11.52 -3.94
N GLU A 35 -10.75 -12.60 -3.42
CA GLU A 35 -12.13 -12.61 -2.91
C GLU A 35 -12.27 -11.69 -1.69
N PHE A 36 -11.31 -11.71 -0.78
CA PHE A 36 -11.27 -10.79 0.37
C PHE A 36 -11.20 -9.33 -0.12
N TRP A 37 -10.27 -8.99 -1.01
CA TRP A 37 -10.13 -7.65 -1.57
C TRP A 37 -11.40 -7.14 -2.24
N GLN A 38 -12.07 -8.00 -3.00
CA GLN A 38 -13.32 -7.64 -3.68
C GLN A 38 -14.45 -7.30 -2.69
N GLN A 39 -14.50 -7.96 -1.54
CA GLN A 39 -15.49 -7.72 -0.49
C GLN A 39 -15.14 -6.51 0.41
N HIS A 40 -13.90 -6.03 0.38
CA HIS A 40 -13.39 -4.95 1.24
C HIS A 40 -13.00 -3.71 0.43
N ARG A 41 -14.03 -2.97 -0.01
CA ARG A 41 -13.90 -1.77 -0.87
C ARG A 41 -13.22 -0.57 -0.19
N ASN A 42 -12.88 -0.68 1.09
CA ASN A 42 -12.27 0.35 1.92
C ASN A 42 -10.74 0.29 2.02
N ILE A 43 -10.10 -0.62 1.29
CA ILE A 43 -8.64 -0.73 1.23
C ILE A 43 -8.08 0.40 0.36
N ASN A 44 -6.99 1.02 0.83
CA ASN A 44 -6.26 2.09 0.13
C ASN A 44 -4.83 1.68 -0.28
N GLY A 45 -4.30 0.63 0.33
CA GLY A 45 -2.89 0.25 0.20
C GLY A 45 -2.58 -1.06 0.89
N PHE A 46 -1.39 -1.59 0.64
CA PHE A 46 -0.89 -2.84 1.21
C PHE A 46 0.63 -2.80 1.43
N ILE A 47 1.13 -3.72 2.26
CA ILE A 47 2.54 -4.08 2.32
C ILE A 47 2.61 -5.60 2.23
N SER A 48 3.34 -6.13 1.24
CA SER A 48 3.64 -7.56 1.11
C SER A 48 5.05 -7.81 1.62
N TYR A 49 5.20 -8.53 2.74
CA TYR A 49 6.51 -8.84 3.31
C TYR A 49 7.11 -10.10 2.67
N HIS A 50 8.27 -9.92 2.09
CA HIS A 50 9.13 -10.95 1.50
C HIS A 50 10.50 -10.96 2.20
N THR A 51 11.35 -11.89 1.81
CA THR A 51 12.75 -11.94 2.21
C THR A 51 13.55 -12.44 1.02
N TYR A 52 14.71 -11.88 0.67
CA TYR A 52 15.54 -10.93 1.41
C TYR A 52 16.17 -9.93 0.44
N SER A 53 16.67 -8.79 0.95
CA SER A 53 17.55 -7.81 0.27
C SER A 53 17.63 -6.48 1.01
N ALA A 54 16.79 -6.26 2.04
CA ALA A 54 16.65 -5.01 2.78
C ALA A 54 16.21 -3.82 1.89
N VAL A 55 15.20 -4.05 1.05
CA VAL A 55 14.68 -3.06 0.09
C VAL A 55 13.16 -2.94 0.14
N ILE A 56 12.67 -1.76 -0.24
CA ILE A 56 11.26 -1.47 -0.48
C ILE A 56 11.07 -1.46 -2.00
N LEU A 57 10.14 -2.26 -2.51
CA LEU A 57 9.91 -2.46 -3.93
C LEU A 57 8.57 -1.85 -4.32
N ARG A 58 8.57 -1.01 -5.35
CA ARG A 58 7.35 -0.47 -5.96
C ARG A 58 7.09 -1.11 -7.33
N PRO A 59 5.80 -1.22 -7.74
CA PRO A 59 5.46 -1.62 -9.10
C PRO A 59 5.98 -0.61 -10.14
N TYR A 60 5.98 -0.93 -11.44
CA TYR A 60 5.64 -2.22 -12.03
C TYR A 60 6.88 -3.09 -12.22
N SER A 61 6.71 -4.42 -12.19
CA SER A 61 7.75 -5.35 -12.65
C SER A 61 7.77 -5.55 -14.17
N THR A 62 6.72 -5.13 -14.88
CA THR A 62 6.55 -5.32 -16.34
C THR A 62 6.71 -4.05 -17.17
N HIS A 63 6.75 -2.88 -16.53
CA HIS A 63 6.82 -1.60 -17.23
C HIS A 63 7.78 -0.65 -16.52
N ALA A 64 8.36 0.26 -17.30
CA ALA A 64 9.08 1.40 -16.76
C ALA A 64 8.14 2.38 -16.05
N ASP A 65 8.72 3.21 -15.19
CA ASP A 65 8.06 4.29 -14.45
C ASP A 65 7.17 5.22 -15.29
N ASP A 66 7.51 5.46 -16.55
CA ASP A 66 6.72 6.33 -17.45
C ASP A 66 5.35 5.74 -17.84
N TYR A 67 5.09 4.49 -17.48
CA TYR A 67 3.79 3.85 -17.60
C TYR A 67 2.78 4.29 -16.52
N PHE A 68 3.25 4.84 -15.40
CA PHE A 68 2.36 5.37 -14.36
C PHE A 68 1.69 6.68 -14.80
N PRO A 69 0.46 6.96 -14.34
CA PRO A 69 0.02 8.35 -14.19
C PRO A 69 1.09 9.12 -13.42
N VAL A 70 1.49 10.28 -13.94
CA VAL A 70 2.61 11.06 -13.39
C VAL A 70 2.40 11.35 -11.91
N GLU A 71 1.18 11.73 -11.54
CA GLU A 71 0.77 12.03 -10.17
C GLU A 71 0.93 10.81 -9.26
N ASP A 72 0.57 9.61 -9.72
CA ASP A 72 0.70 8.39 -8.93
C ASP A 72 2.18 8.00 -8.72
N LEU A 73 3.04 8.19 -9.72
CA LEU A 73 4.48 7.94 -9.58
C LEU A 73 5.12 8.87 -8.54
N GLU A 74 4.75 10.14 -8.55
CA GLU A 74 5.23 11.12 -7.57
C GLU A 74 4.82 10.73 -6.14
N ILE A 75 3.59 10.25 -5.94
CA ILE A 75 3.13 9.74 -4.64
C ILE A 75 3.88 8.46 -4.24
N TYR A 76 4.11 7.52 -5.16
CA TYR A 76 4.93 6.34 -4.89
C TYR A 76 6.33 6.71 -4.40
N LYS A 77 6.98 7.68 -5.05
CA LYS A 77 8.31 8.16 -4.65
C LYS A 77 8.29 8.79 -3.27
N LEU A 78 7.30 9.63 -2.97
CA LEU A 78 7.18 10.27 -1.65
C LEU A 78 6.93 9.25 -0.52
N LEU A 79 6.04 8.28 -0.75
CA LEU A 79 5.79 7.20 0.20
C LEU A 79 7.03 6.29 0.36
N GLY A 80 7.74 6.01 -0.73
CA GLY A 80 8.99 5.28 -0.77
C GLY A 80 10.09 5.97 0.03
N GLU A 81 10.30 7.28 -0.18
CA GLU A 81 11.23 8.10 0.60
C GLU A 81 10.90 8.10 2.09
N LYS A 82 9.60 8.16 2.43
CA LYS A 82 9.16 8.01 3.82
C LYS A 82 9.54 6.64 4.38
N GLY A 83 9.36 5.57 3.61
CA GLY A 83 9.80 4.22 3.95
C GLY A 83 11.31 4.13 4.18
N THR A 84 12.11 4.68 3.27
CA THR A 84 13.58 4.75 3.39
C THR A 84 13.98 5.51 4.65
N SER A 85 13.36 6.66 4.94
CA SER A 85 13.69 7.44 6.15
C SER A 85 13.42 6.69 7.46
N LEU A 86 12.43 5.78 7.47
CA LEU A 86 11.99 5.06 8.67
C LEU A 86 12.72 3.72 8.86
N THR A 87 13.07 3.06 7.76
CA THR A 87 13.61 1.70 7.76
C THR A 87 15.10 1.64 7.43
N GLY A 88 15.62 2.65 6.73
CA GLY A 88 16.93 2.61 6.10
C GLY A 88 16.97 1.83 4.78
N TYR A 89 15.84 1.27 4.33
CA TYR A 89 15.78 0.45 3.11
C TYR A 89 15.59 1.34 1.89
N GLU A 90 16.35 1.09 0.83
CA GLU A 90 16.19 1.83 -0.42
C GLU A 90 14.86 1.46 -1.08
N CYS A 91 14.15 2.48 -1.61
CA CYS A 91 12.94 2.26 -2.38
C CYS A 91 13.28 2.16 -3.87
N LEU A 92 13.09 0.97 -4.44
CA LEU A 92 13.53 0.59 -5.77
C LEU A 92 12.35 0.28 -6.69
N SER A 93 12.50 0.59 -7.98
CA SER A 93 11.58 0.11 -9.02
C SER A 93 11.88 -1.34 -9.35
N THR A 94 10.86 -2.19 -9.32
CA THR A 94 11.01 -3.61 -9.67
C THR A 94 11.43 -3.81 -11.13
N PHE A 95 11.09 -2.90 -12.04
CA PHE A 95 11.52 -2.95 -13.42
C PHE A 95 12.94 -2.40 -13.65
N HIS A 96 13.27 -1.24 -13.06
CA HIS A 96 14.55 -0.57 -13.35
C HIS A 96 15.70 -1.15 -12.53
N ASP A 97 15.46 -1.41 -11.25
CA ASP A 97 16.50 -1.59 -10.24
C ASP A 97 16.54 -3.02 -9.66
N PHE A 98 15.46 -3.80 -9.81
CA PHE A 98 15.30 -5.12 -9.18
C PHE A 98 14.82 -6.22 -10.14
N ARG A 99 15.30 -6.19 -11.38
CA ARG A 99 15.02 -7.20 -12.42
C ARG A 99 16.12 -8.24 -12.52
N TYR A 100 15.76 -9.52 -12.64
CA TYR A 100 16.73 -10.63 -12.71
C TYR A 100 17.57 -10.64 -13.99
N HIS A 101 17.01 -10.20 -15.11
CA HIS A 101 17.68 -10.21 -16.40
C HIS A 101 17.19 -9.05 -17.28
N PRO A 102 18.06 -8.34 -18.00
CA PRO A 102 17.69 -7.11 -18.72
C PRO A 102 16.73 -7.33 -19.90
N LYS A 103 16.52 -8.58 -20.33
CA LYS A 103 15.59 -8.92 -21.42
C LYS A 103 14.27 -9.50 -20.94
N ASP A 104 14.11 -9.68 -19.63
CA ASP A 104 12.95 -10.35 -19.05
C ASP A 104 12.26 -9.44 -18.03
N VAL A 105 10.97 -9.71 -17.82
CA VAL A 105 10.15 -9.06 -16.81
C VAL A 105 9.40 -10.14 -16.02
N ILE A 106 8.91 -9.77 -14.84
CA ILE A 106 8.21 -10.70 -13.95
C ILE A 106 6.71 -10.50 -14.13
N TYR A 107 5.99 -11.56 -14.45
CA TYR A 107 4.55 -11.56 -14.70
C TYR A 107 3.74 -12.07 -13.50
N GLY A 108 2.49 -11.63 -13.41
CA GLY A 108 1.52 -12.15 -12.44
C GLY A 108 1.85 -11.88 -10.97
N VAL A 109 2.54 -10.78 -10.69
CA VAL A 109 2.88 -10.35 -9.32
C VAL A 109 1.71 -9.61 -8.65
N MET A 110 1.60 -9.80 -7.33
CA MET A 110 0.53 -9.26 -6.49
C MET A 110 0.47 -7.74 -6.51
N ASP A 111 1.62 -7.08 -6.39
CA ASP A 111 1.71 -5.62 -6.29
C ASP A 111 1.33 -4.91 -7.59
N ASN A 112 1.73 -5.44 -8.75
CA ASN A 112 1.24 -4.96 -10.04
C ASN A 112 -0.29 -5.07 -10.15
N TYR A 113 -0.86 -6.21 -9.75
CA TYR A 113 -2.31 -6.41 -9.80
C TYR A 113 -3.06 -5.47 -8.84
N ALA A 114 -2.59 -5.36 -7.60
CA ALA A 114 -3.19 -4.51 -6.59
C ALA A 114 -3.22 -3.03 -7.02
N TYR A 115 -2.12 -2.52 -7.57
CA TYR A 115 -2.09 -1.16 -8.11
C TYR A 115 -2.89 -1.04 -9.41
N ASP A 116 -2.65 -1.90 -10.41
CA ASP A 116 -3.29 -1.75 -11.72
C ASP A 116 -4.81 -1.94 -11.68
N HIS A 117 -5.32 -2.85 -10.85
CA HIS A 117 -6.74 -3.17 -10.78
C HIS A 117 -7.48 -2.28 -9.78
N TYR A 118 -6.91 -2.03 -8.60
CA TYR A 118 -7.59 -1.28 -7.54
C TYR A 118 -7.06 0.15 -7.35
N GLY A 119 -5.90 0.51 -7.89
CA GLY A 119 -5.25 1.80 -7.65
C GLY A 119 -4.78 1.96 -6.21
N TRP A 120 -4.33 0.88 -5.59
CA TRP A 120 -3.78 0.89 -4.24
C TRP A 120 -2.30 1.23 -4.28
N PHE A 121 -1.88 2.21 -3.46
CA PHE A 121 -0.46 2.42 -3.21
C PHE A 121 0.03 1.34 -2.26
N GLY A 122 0.96 0.50 -2.70
CA GLY A 122 1.52 -0.54 -1.86
C GLY A 122 2.88 -1.01 -2.30
N PHE A 123 3.56 -1.69 -1.39
CA PHE A 123 4.97 -2.05 -1.56
C PHE A 123 5.19 -3.52 -1.24
N THR A 124 6.04 -4.16 -2.03
CA THR A 124 6.69 -5.40 -1.62
C THR A 124 7.92 -5.01 -0.80
N ILE A 125 8.14 -5.61 0.37
CA ILE A 125 9.31 -5.30 1.21
C ILE A 125 10.13 -6.57 1.35
N GLU A 126 11.33 -6.57 0.80
CA GLU A 126 12.32 -7.63 1.00
C GLU A 126 13.03 -7.38 2.33
N LEU A 127 12.55 -8.04 3.38
CA LEU A 127 13.07 -7.92 4.73
C LEU A 127 14.45 -8.55 4.85
N TRP A 128 15.29 -7.93 5.67
CA TRP A 128 16.58 -8.46 6.09
C TRP A 128 17.61 -8.61 4.95
N ASP A 129 18.89 -8.43 5.29
CA ASP A 129 20.00 -8.66 4.36
C ASP A 129 21.31 -8.80 5.13
N ALA A 130 21.80 -10.04 5.27
CA ALA A 130 23.09 -10.28 5.93
C ALA A 130 24.27 -9.50 5.33
N PRO A 131 24.38 -9.33 4.00
CA PRO A 131 25.42 -8.49 3.40
C PRO A 131 25.37 -7.04 3.89
N THR A 132 24.19 -6.42 3.91
CA THR A 132 24.01 -5.04 4.40
C THR A 132 24.40 -4.92 5.87
N GLU A 133 24.01 -5.90 6.70
CA GLU A 133 24.39 -5.94 8.12
C GLU A 133 25.88 -6.18 8.34
N ALA A 134 26.53 -6.91 7.43
CA ALA A 134 27.98 -7.04 7.40
C ALA A 134 28.68 -5.75 6.89
N GLY A 135 27.93 -4.73 6.48
CA GLY A 135 28.45 -3.45 5.99
C GLY A 135 28.79 -3.42 4.50
N ILE A 136 28.31 -4.40 3.73
CA ILE A 136 28.52 -4.48 2.28
C ILE A 136 27.52 -3.57 1.57
N LYS A 137 28.04 -2.73 0.67
CA LYS A 137 27.22 -1.83 -0.14
C LYS A 137 27.07 -2.38 -1.55
N LYS A 138 25.83 -2.58 -1.97
CA LYS A 138 25.50 -3.16 -3.28
C LYS A 138 25.15 -2.02 -4.23
N ALA A 139 25.83 -1.97 -5.38
CA ALA A 139 25.49 -1.03 -6.45
C ALA A 139 24.29 -1.52 -7.27
N ASP A 140 24.20 -2.84 -7.45
CA ASP A 140 23.08 -3.55 -8.08
C ASP A 140 22.81 -4.79 -7.24
N TYR A 141 21.60 -4.87 -6.69
CA TYR A 141 21.20 -5.92 -5.76
C TYR A 141 21.19 -7.30 -6.43
N ILE A 142 20.68 -7.39 -7.66
CA ILE A 142 20.57 -8.65 -8.40
C ILE A 142 21.94 -9.10 -8.88
N GLN A 143 22.74 -8.19 -9.42
CA GLN A 143 24.10 -8.52 -9.85
C GLN A 143 24.92 -9.04 -8.68
N TRP A 144 24.85 -8.38 -7.52
CA TRP A 144 25.58 -8.80 -6.32
C TRP A 144 25.15 -10.19 -5.85
N LEU A 145 23.85 -10.51 -5.90
CA LEU A 145 23.35 -11.86 -5.57
C LEU A 145 23.87 -12.93 -6.53
N ASN A 146 24.01 -12.62 -7.82
CA ASN A 146 24.54 -13.54 -8.81
C ASN A 146 26.07 -13.71 -8.69
N TRP A 147 26.78 -12.61 -8.44
CA TRP A 147 28.22 -12.59 -8.29
C TRP A 147 28.67 -11.38 -7.48
N HIS A 148 29.52 -11.63 -6.50
CA HIS A 148 30.24 -10.64 -5.72
C HIS A 148 31.69 -11.11 -5.53
N SER A 149 32.54 -10.21 -5.03
CA SER A 149 33.96 -10.53 -4.90
C SER A 149 34.23 -11.36 -3.63
N PRO A 150 35.33 -12.14 -3.59
CA PRO A 150 35.72 -12.88 -2.39
C PRO A 150 35.93 -11.98 -1.15
N GLU A 151 36.25 -10.69 -1.34
CA GLU A 151 36.36 -9.72 -0.25
C GLU A 151 35.04 -9.56 0.52
N ASP A 152 33.90 -9.56 -0.18
CA ASP A 152 32.58 -9.53 0.45
C ASP A 152 32.30 -10.81 1.24
N ASP A 153 32.72 -11.98 0.73
CA ASP A 153 32.64 -13.25 1.47
C ASP A 153 33.46 -13.22 2.76
N TYR A 154 34.69 -12.69 2.71
CA TYR A 154 35.51 -12.54 3.92
C TYR A 154 34.88 -11.57 4.91
N GLN A 155 34.27 -10.49 4.42
CA GLN A 155 33.55 -9.53 5.26
C GLN A 155 32.33 -10.16 5.94
N LEU A 156 31.57 -10.99 5.23
CA LEU A 156 30.46 -11.76 5.80
C LEU A 156 30.93 -12.74 6.89
N LEU A 157 32.00 -13.51 6.63
CA LEU A 157 32.55 -14.44 7.63
C LEU A 157 33.06 -13.70 8.87
N LYS A 158 33.74 -12.57 8.67
CA LYS A 158 34.18 -11.70 9.78
C LYS A 158 32.98 -11.20 10.60
N TRP A 159 31.94 -10.70 9.94
CA TRP A 159 30.71 -10.28 10.60
C TRP A 159 30.06 -11.44 11.38
N ASN A 160 30.04 -12.65 10.82
CA ASN A 160 29.56 -13.83 11.53
C ASN A 160 30.37 -14.12 12.80
N ASP A 161 31.70 -14.04 12.74
CA ASP A 161 32.55 -14.27 13.90
C ASP A 161 32.34 -13.21 15.00
N GLU A 162 32.19 -11.94 14.61
CA GLU A 162 32.06 -10.81 15.52
C GLU A 162 30.64 -10.65 16.09
N ALA A 163 29.63 -10.66 15.21
CA ALA A 163 28.24 -10.35 15.57
C ALA A 163 27.41 -11.60 15.91
N LEU A 164 27.67 -12.73 15.25
CA LEU A 164 26.97 -14.00 15.48
C LEU A 164 27.79 -15.01 16.29
N LYS A 165 29.00 -14.63 16.74
CA LYS A 165 29.91 -15.49 17.52
C LYS A 165 30.24 -16.81 16.80
N GLY A 166 30.31 -16.77 15.48
CA GLY A 166 30.58 -17.94 14.64
C GLY A 166 29.35 -18.82 14.37
N GLU A 167 28.19 -18.54 14.96
CA GLU A 167 27.05 -19.47 14.91
C GLU A 167 26.31 -19.48 13.57
N GLY A 168 26.50 -18.49 12.71
CA GLY A 168 25.82 -18.37 11.42
C GLY A 168 26.39 -19.25 10.31
N PHE A 169 27.60 -19.80 10.49
CA PHE A 169 28.28 -20.64 9.51
C PHE A 169 28.70 -21.97 10.13
N VAL A 170 28.46 -23.07 9.43
CA VAL A 170 28.92 -24.40 9.82
C VAL A 170 30.19 -24.72 9.04
N PRO A 171 31.35 -24.91 9.70
CA PRO A 171 32.57 -25.31 9.02
C PRO A 171 32.36 -26.55 8.15
N TRP A 172 32.85 -26.51 6.92
CA TRP A 172 32.78 -27.65 6.02
C TRP A 172 33.51 -28.85 6.60
N GLN A 173 32.84 -29.98 6.59
CA GLN A 173 33.39 -31.24 7.09
C GLN A 173 33.04 -32.40 6.15
N PRO A 174 33.93 -33.41 6.02
CA PRO A 174 33.62 -34.61 5.28
C PRO A 174 32.40 -35.34 5.86
N PHE A 175 31.57 -35.89 4.97
CA PHE A 175 30.40 -36.68 5.31
C PHE A 175 30.23 -37.82 4.31
N ASP A 176 30.01 -39.04 4.81
CA ASP A 176 29.73 -40.21 3.97
C ASP A 176 28.22 -40.34 3.76
N HIS A 177 27.73 -39.80 2.63
CA HIS A 177 26.31 -39.82 2.29
C HIS A 177 25.90 -41.20 1.76
N PRO A 178 24.81 -41.81 2.27
CA PRO A 178 24.39 -43.17 1.89
C PRO A 178 24.22 -43.43 0.39
N GLN A 179 23.88 -42.39 -0.38
CA GLN A 179 23.64 -42.49 -1.84
C GLN A 179 24.73 -41.82 -2.69
N LEU A 180 25.45 -40.82 -2.14
CA LEU A 180 26.36 -39.98 -2.93
C LEU A 180 27.84 -40.32 -2.66
N GLY A 181 28.11 -41.18 -1.66
CA GLY A 181 29.47 -41.42 -1.20
C GLY A 181 30.02 -40.23 -0.42
N ARG A 182 31.34 -40.03 -0.48
CA ARG A 182 32.04 -39.00 0.27
C ARG A 182 31.76 -37.60 -0.31
N VAL A 183 31.15 -36.75 0.50
CA VAL A 183 30.84 -35.34 0.20
C VAL A 183 31.31 -34.43 1.34
N GLU A 184 31.13 -33.13 1.19
CA GLU A 184 31.30 -32.16 2.29
C GLU A 184 29.94 -31.58 2.67
N ILE A 185 29.72 -31.34 3.96
CA ILE A 185 28.54 -30.66 4.49
C ILE A 185 28.98 -29.49 5.36
N GLY A 186 28.25 -28.38 5.29
CA GLY A 186 28.60 -27.14 5.97
C GLY A 186 28.00 -25.95 5.24
N GLY A 187 28.60 -24.78 5.45
CA GLY A 187 28.19 -23.53 4.85
C GLY A 187 27.29 -22.69 5.76
N TRP A 188 26.73 -21.63 5.17
CA TRP A 188 25.84 -20.72 5.87
C TRP A 188 24.55 -21.41 6.35
N LYS A 189 24.09 -21.06 7.55
CA LYS A 189 22.74 -21.39 8.02
C LYS A 189 21.70 -20.55 7.28
N PHE A 190 21.44 -20.92 6.03
CA PHE A 190 20.65 -20.12 5.09
C PHE A 190 19.31 -19.64 5.69
N LYS A 191 18.55 -20.52 6.35
CA LYS A 191 17.23 -20.15 6.89
C LYS A 191 17.26 -19.11 8.00
N SER A 192 18.29 -19.11 8.84
CA SER A 192 18.37 -18.28 10.05
C SER A 192 19.41 -17.15 9.98
N VAL A 193 20.07 -17.00 8.82
CA VAL A 193 21.06 -15.96 8.56
C VAL A 193 20.83 -15.25 7.24
N TRP A 194 20.50 -15.98 6.16
CA TRP A 194 20.29 -15.37 4.85
C TRP A 194 18.83 -15.02 4.62
N GLN A 195 17.95 -16.02 4.70
CA GLN A 195 16.53 -15.83 4.42
C GLN A 195 15.83 -15.06 5.53
N ASN A 196 16.15 -15.34 6.80
CA ASN A 196 15.56 -14.60 7.92
C ASN A 196 16.66 -14.01 8.79
N ALA A 197 16.33 -12.90 9.43
CA ALA A 197 17.17 -12.26 10.41
C ALA A 197 17.42 -13.20 11.61
N PRO A 198 18.66 -13.33 12.09
CA PRO A 198 18.92 -13.90 13.40
C PRO A 198 18.12 -13.16 14.49
N CYS A 199 17.69 -13.88 15.52
CA CYS A 199 16.73 -13.35 16.51
C CYS A 199 17.16 -12.04 17.16
N GLN A 200 18.47 -11.78 17.30
CA GLN A 200 18.99 -10.54 17.90
C GLN A 200 18.68 -9.27 17.08
N TYR A 201 18.42 -9.40 15.78
CA TYR A 201 18.07 -8.29 14.89
C TYR A 201 16.57 -8.05 14.74
N LEU A 202 15.74 -9.06 15.09
CA LEU A 202 14.29 -8.99 14.90
C LEU A 202 13.63 -7.79 15.61
N PRO A 203 13.97 -7.42 16.87
CA PRO A 203 13.29 -6.32 17.53
C PRO A 203 13.42 -4.98 16.80
N GLU A 204 14.63 -4.64 16.34
CA GLU A 204 14.86 -3.40 15.60
C GLU A 204 14.22 -3.44 14.21
N LEU A 205 14.32 -4.58 13.52
CA LEU A 205 13.68 -4.78 12.23
C LEU A 205 12.16 -4.60 12.31
N CYS A 206 11.51 -5.25 13.28
CA CYS A 206 10.07 -5.14 13.49
C CYS A 206 9.64 -3.71 13.84
N GLU A 207 10.39 -3.00 14.70
CA GLU A 207 10.07 -1.61 15.07
C GLU A 207 10.15 -0.67 13.85
N LYS A 208 11.20 -0.78 13.04
CA LYS A 208 11.36 0.00 11.81
C LYS A 208 10.21 -0.24 10.82
N GLN A 209 9.89 -1.52 10.60
CA GLN A 209 8.83 -1.91 9.66
C GLN A 209 7.44 -1.53 10.16
N PHE A 210 7.18 -1.66 11.47
CA PHE A 210 5.95 -1.18 12.09
C PHE A 210 5.75 0.33 11.88
N ARG A 211 6.80 1.14 12.10
CA ARG A 211 6.72 2.59 11.86
C ARG A 211 6.37 2.92 10.41
N PHE A 212 6.94 2.20 9.45
CA PHE A 212 6.60 2.40 8.05
C PHE A 212 5.16 1.97 7.75
N ALA A 213 4.73 0.81 8.24
CA ALA A 213 3.35 0.34 8.07
C ALA A 213 2.32 1.35 8.62
N ILE A 214 2.57 1.92 9.80
CA ILE A 214 1.71 2.96 10.38
C ILE A 214 1.77 4.25 9.56
N ALA A 215 2.95 4.71 9.14
CA ALA A 215 3.08 5.91 8.32
C ALA A 215 2.34 5.77 6.98
N HIS A 216 2.43 4.58 6.36
CA HIS A 216 1.71 4.25 5.13
C HIS A 216 0.19 4.23 5.36
N ALA A 217 -0.29 3.58 6.42
CA ALA A 217 -1.72 3.56 6.76
C ALA A 217 -2.27 4.97 7.02
N LEU A 218 -1.52 5.82 7.73
CA LEU A 218 -1.89 7.21 8.01
C LEU A 218 -1.91 8.12 6.77
N ALA A 219 -1.38 7.65 5.63
CA ALA A 219 -1.51 8.35 4.35
C ALA A 219 -2.94 8.27 3.78
N SER A 220 -3.77 7.33 4.23
CA SER A 220 -5.13 7.12 3.74
C SER A 220 -6.00 8.39 3.78
N PRO A 221 -7.00 8.52 2.88
CA PRO A 221 -7.98 9.59 2.96
C PRO A 221 -8.82 9.48 4.25
N ARG A 222 -9.33 10.62 4.72
CA ARG A 222 -10.20 10.67 5.90
C ARG A 222 -11.27 11.73 5.71
N LEU A 223 -12.51 11.31 5.50
CA LEU A 223 -13.66 12.18 5.39
C LEU A 223 -14.03 12.77 6.76
N ALA A 224 -14.27 14.07 6.83
CA ALA A 224 -14.66 14.78 8.05
C ALA A 224 -15.73 15.84 7.78
N ILE A 225 -16.50 16.22 8.80
CA ILE A 225 -17.39 17.40 8.75
C ILE A 225 -16.53 18.64 9.01
N ALA A 226 -16.45 19.53 8.03
CA ALA A 226 -15.79 20.82 8.17
C ALA A 226 -16.72 21.85 8.82
N ARG A 227 -18.00 21.83 8.45
CA ARG A 227 -18.99 22.80 8.92
C ARG A 227 -20.41 22.24 8.81
N SER A 228 -21.27 22.60 9.76
CA SER A 228 -22.70 22.35 9.67
C SER A 228 -23.47 23.55 10.24
N VAL A 229 -24.44 24.07 9.49
CA VAL A 229 -25.18 25.28 9.83
C VAL A 229 -26.66 25.03 9.60
N VAL A 230 -27.49 25.47 10.55
CA VAL A 230 -28.94 25.57 10.39
C VAL A 230 -29.31 27.04 10.57
N THR A 231 -30.05 27.59 9.61
CA THR A 231 -30.50 28.99 9.63
C THR A 231 -32.01 29.04 9.47
N ALA A 232 -32.73 29.56 10.46
CA ALA A 232 -34.16 29.79 10.38
C ALA A 232 -34.50 30.80 9.27
N GLN A 233 -35.52 30.48 8.46
CA GLN A 233 -36.05 31.30 7.36
C GLN A 233 -37.47 31.83 7.66
N GLY A 234 -38.01 31.54 8.85
CA GLY A 234 -39.39 31.85 9.23
C GLY A 234 -40.34 30.69 8.99
N GLU A 235 -41.53 30.72 9.62
CA GLU A 235 -42.59 29.72 9.45
C GLU A 235 -42.15 28.25 9.62
N ASN A 236 -41.22 28.00 10.56
CA ASN A 236 -40.64 26.68 10.81
C ASN A 236 -39.90 26.09 9.59
N ILE A 237 -39.40 26.95 8.70
CA ILE A 237 -38.53 26.60 7.58
C ILE A 237 -37.08 26.88 7.96
N PHE A 238 -36.20 25.94 7.66
CA PHE A 238 -34.79 26.02 7.98
C PHE A 238 -33.94 25.73 6.74
N HIS A 239 -32.91 26.54 6.52
CA HIS A 239 -31.86 26.29 5.54
C HIS A 239 -30.71 25.56 6.24
N VAL A 240 -30.38 24.38 5.73
CA VAL A 240 -29.38 23.48 6.30
C VAL A 240 -28.21 23.38 5.34
N VAL A 241 -27.01 23.67 5.82
CA VAL A 241 -25.76 23.56 5.04
C VAL A 241 -24.81 22.64 5.77
N VAL A 242 -24.34 21.59 5.10
CA VAL A 242 -23.27 20.73 5.62
C VAL A 242 -22.12 20.71 4.64
N GLN A 243 -20.91 20.90 5.14
CA GLN A 243 -19.65 20.88 4.41
C GLN A 243 -18.77 19.75 4.92
N TRP A 244 -18.23 18.98 3.99
CA TRP A 244 -17.22 17.95 4.22
C TRP A 244 -15.86 18.40 3.75
N GLU A 245 -14.83 17.78 4.33
CA GLU A 245 -13.46 17.87 3.88
C GLU A 245 -12.75 16.53 3.96
N ASN A 246 -11.69 16.37 3.16
CA ASN A 246 -10.73 15.29 3.33
C ASN A 246 -9.55 15.80 4.17
N GLN A 247 -9.37 15.22 5.36
CA GLN A 247 -8.25 15.51 6.27
C GLN A 247 -7.05 14.57 6.06
N GLY A 248 -7.17 13.60 5.16
CA GLY A 248 -6.13 12.63 4.84
C GLY A 248 -5.03 13.17 3.93
N PHE A 249 -4.00 12.37 3.73
CA PHE A 249 -2.94 12.71 2.79
C PHE A 249 -3.37 12.39 1.35
N LEU A 250 -3.81 11.16 1.09
CA LEU A 250 -4.33 10.73 -0.20
C LEU A 250 -5.72 11.30 -0.49
N PRO A 251 -6.12 11.44 -1.77
CA PRO A 251 -7.48 11.79 -2.14
C PRO A 251 -8.46 10.69 -1.77
N THR A 252 -9.75 11.02 -1.69
CA THR A 252 -10.81 10.05 -1.35
C THR A 252 -10.98 8.93 -2.38
N TYR A 253 -10.35 9.05 -3.55
CA TYR A 253 -10.25 8.00 -4.58
C TYR A 253 -8.93 7.21 -4.53
N THR A 254 -8.04 7.50 -3.57
CA THR A 254 -6.68 6.94 -3.44
C THR A 254 -5.71 7.40 -4.53
N SER A 255 -5.92 7.04 -5.79
CA SER A 255 -4.96 7.24 -6.88
C SER A 255 -5.63 7.49 -8.24
N GLN A 256 -4.92 8.10 -9.19
CA GLN A 256 -5.41 8.28 -10.56
C GLN A 256 -5.77 6.94 -11.21
N LYS A 257 -4.97 5.90 -10.98
CA LYS A 257 -5.27 4.54 -11.45
C LYS A 257 -6.63 4.02 -10.96
N ALA A 258 -7.02 4.33 -9.71
CA ALA A 258 -8.33 3.93 -9.20
C ALA A 258 -9.48 4.60 -9.97
N LEU A 259 -9.32 5.86 -10.38
CA LEU A 259 -10.29 6.58 -11.21
C LEU A 259 -10.36 5.99 -12.62
N GLU A 260 -9.20 5.73 -13.25
CA GLU A 260 -9.12 5.10 -14.58
C GLU A 260 -9.84 3.74 -14.62
N ARG A 261 -9.67 2.94 -13.57
CA ARG A 261 -10.32 1.63 -13.42
C ARG A 261 -11.75 1.68 -12.92
N LYS A 262 -12.25 2.85 -12.52
CA LYS A 262 -13.53 3.01 -11.80
C LYS A 262 -13.62 2.09 -10.58
N ALA A 263 -12.50 1.93 -9.88
CA ALA A 263 -12.35 1.03 -8.74
C ALA A 263 -12.93 1.59 -7.44
N VAL A 264 -13.43 2.83 -7.45
CA VAL A 264 -14.00 3.53 -6.29
C VAL A 264 -15.22 4.35 -6.71
N ARG A 265 -16.27 4.34 -5.89
CA ARG A 265 -17.49 5.12 -6.11
C ARG A 265 -17.38 6.54 -5.53
N PRO A 266 -18.14 7.52 -6.08
CA PRO A 266 -18.31 8.83 -5.46
C PRO A 266 -18.80 8.75 -4.00
N ILE A 267 -18.70 9.86 -3.28
CA ILE A 267 -19.14 9.93 -1.87
C ILE A 267 -20.66 10.03 -1.85
N GLU A 268 -21.32 9.09 -1.17
CA GLU A 268 -22.75 9.07 -0.97
C GLU A 268 -23.14 9.92 0.25
N VAL A 269 -24.11 10.81 0.11
CA VAL A 269 -24.65 11.63 1.19
C VAL A 269 -26.14 11.33 1.38
N VAL A 270 -26.53 11.07 2.63
CA VAL A 270 -27.91 10.77 3.03
C VAL A 270 -28.37 11.75 4.10
N LEU A 271 -29.47 12.46 3.83
CA LEU A 271 -30.22 13.23 4.80
C LEU A 271 -31.36 12.37 5.35
N THR A 272 -31.33 12.09 6.65
CA THR A 272 -32.38 11.36 7.38
C THR A 272 -33.23 12.35 8.16
N LEU A 273 -34.54 12.33 7.89
CA LEU A 273 -35.53 13.20 8.52
C LEU A 273 -36.50 12.37 9.38
N PRO A 274 -36.87 12.84 10.59
CA PRO A 274 -37.97 12.25 11.33
C PRO A 274 -39.30 12.55 10.64
N GLY A 275 -40.35 11.77 10.92
CA GLY A 275 -41.67 11.91 10.27
C GLY A 275 -42.36 13.27 10.50
N THR A 276 -41.86 14.08 11.44
CA THR A 276 -42.34 15.45 11.73
C THR A 276 -41.68 16.51 10.86
N VAL A 277 -40.64 16.18 10.08
CA VAL A 277 -39.89 17.11 9.23
C VAL A 277 -40.08 16.75 7.76
N VAL A 278 -40.42 17.75 6.95
CA VAL A 278 -40.63 17.62 5.51
C VAL A 278 -39.48 18.26 4.76
N LEU A 279 -38.97 17.56 3.75
CA LEU A 279 -38.01 18.12 2.79
C LEU A 279 -38.72 19.10 1.85
N VAL A 280 -38.29 20.36 1.84
CA VAL A 280 -38.82 21.40 0.95
C VAL A 280 -37.96 21.51 -0.32
N SER A 281 -36.64 21.46 -0.19
CA SER A 281 -35.69 21.52 -1.32
C SER A 281 -34.42 20.72 -1.02
N GLY A 282 -33.86 20.11 -2.07
CA GLY A 282 -32.70 19.22 -2.01
C GLY A 282 -33.08 17.75 -2.25
N LEU A 283 -32.17 16.83 -1.94
CA LEU A 283 -32.36 15.39 -2.11
C LEU A 283 -32.07 14.65 -0.79
N LEU A 284 -32.88 13.64 -0.47
CA LEU A 284 -32.63 12.77 0.69
C LEU A 284 -31.38 11.91 0.51
N LYS A 285 -31.05 11.54 -0.73
CA LYS A 285 -29.86 10.76 -1.08
C LYS A 285 -29.26 11.31 -2.36
N GLN A 286 -27.97 11.61 -2.35
CA GLN A 286 -27.23 12.15 -3.50
C GLN A 286 -25.74 11.85 -3.41
N GLU A 287 -25.02 11.98 -4.51
CA GLU A 287 -23.57 11.82 -4.57
C GLU A 287 -22.87 13.17 -4.65
N ILE A 288 -21.70 13.28 -4.02
CA ILE A 288 -20.76 14.37 -4.24
C ILE A 288 -19.48 13.85 -4.90
N PRO A 289 -18.79 14.68 -5.71
CA PRO A 289 -17.50 14.31 -6.28
C PRO A 289 -16.49 13.94 -5.20
N HIS A 290 -15.46 13.19 -5.59
CA HIS A 290 -14.33 12.95 -4.72
C HIS A 290 -13.67 14.24 -4.26
N LEU A 291 -13.14 14.18 -3.04
CA LEU A 291 -12.34 15.24 -2.43
C LEU A 291 -10.85 14.92 -2.56
N GLU A 292 -10.07 15.93 -2.93
CA GLU A 292 -8.61 15.85 -3.00
C GLU A 292 -7.98 15.71 -1.62
N GLY A 293 -6.76 15.14 -1.57
CA GLY A 293 -5.96 15.02 -0.34
C GLY A 293 -4.85 16.07 -0.27
N ARG A 294 -4.10 16.09 0.83
CA ARG A 294 -2.88 16.92 0.93
C ARG A 294 -1.85 16.60 -0.16
N SER A 295 -1.85 15.37 -0.66
CA SER A 295 -0.96 14.87 -1.72
C SER A 295 -1.08 15.69 -3.02
N ASN A 296 -2.28 16.14 -3.37
CA ASN A 296 -2.56 16.95 -4.56
C ASN A 296 -1.80 18.30 -4.58
N LYS A 297 -1.31 18.74 -3.41
CA LYS A 297 -0.55 19.99 -3.28
C LYS A 297 0.93 19.75 -2.97
N ALA A 298 1.38 18.50 -2.87
CA ALA A 298 2.75 18.17 -2.49
C ALA A 298 3.80 18.72 -3.49
N PHE A 299 3.43 18.82 -4.77
CA PHE A 299 4.32 19.26 -5.86
C PHE A 299 3.88 20.58 -6.49
N ALA A 300 2.86 21.25 -5.91
CA ALA A 300 2.38 22.53 -6.39
C ALA A 300 3.14 23.69 -5.74
N SER A 301 3.67 24.62 -6.56
CA SER A 301 4.36 25.82 -6.07
C SER A 301 3.42 26.89 -5.50
N LEU A 302 2.13 26.79 -5.81
CA LEU A 302 1.08 27.70 -5.32
C LEU A 302 -0.07 26.89 -4.72
N ALA A 303 -0.38 27.16 -3.45
CA ALA A 303 -1.60 26.66 -2.84
C ALA A 303 -2.80 27.34 -3.48
N SER A 304 -3.61 26.59 -4.23
CA SER A 304 -4.89 27.08 -4.75
C SER A 304 -5.93 25.96 -4.78
N GLY A 305 -7.20 26.34 -4.58
CA GLY A 305 -8.35 25.43 -4.67
C GLY A 305 -9.00 25.08 -3.32
N LEU A 306 -10.30 24.77 -3.40
CA LEU A 306 -11.10 24.15 -2.32
C LEU A 306 -11.54 22.74 -2.73
N ASP A 307 -10.73 22.08 -3.56
CA ASP A 307 -10.97 20.74 -4.13
C ASP A 307 -10.99 19.62 -3.08
N TYR A 308 -10.42 19.86 -1.91
CA TYR A 308 -10.51 19.00 -0.73
C TYR A 308 -11.79 19.21 0.10
N ARG A 309 -12.70 20.13 -0.30
CA ARG A 309 -13.96 20.44 0.40
C ARG A 309 -15.16 20.47 -0.54
N ARG A 310 -16.32 20.07 -0.02
CA ARG A 310 -17.61 20.19 -0.73
C ARG A 310 -18.74 20.41 0.27
N HIS A 311 -19.74 21.20 -0.10
CA HIS A 311 -20.95 21.36 0.69
C HIS A 311 -22.19 20.96 -0.10
N LEU A 312 -23.23 20.63 0.65
CA LEU A 312 -24.59 20.46 0.18
C LEU A 312 -25.53 21.30 1.04
N GLU A 313 -26.66 21.63 0.44
CA GLU A 313 -27.67 22.47 1.08
C GLU A 313 -29.06 21.84 0.94
N TRP A 314 -29.88 22.06 1.96
CA TRP A 314 -31.26 21.64 1.99
C TRP A 314 -32.14 22.75 2.57
N VAL A 315 -33.42 22.70 2.22
CA VAL A 315 -34.46 23.44 2.92
C VAL A 315 -35.42 22.42 3.51
N VAL A 316 -35.67 22.50 4.81
CA VAL A 316 -36.57 21.60 5.54
C VAL A 316 -37.61 22.39 6.31
N LYS A 317 -38.77 21.80 6.55
CA LYS A 317 -39.85 22.37 7.36
C LYS A 317 -40.25 21.41 8.46
N GLY A 318 -40.24 21.85 9.71
CA GLY A 318 -40.60 20.99 10.84
C GLY A 318 -40.56 21.73 12.18
N PRO A 319 -40.97 21.11 13.29
CA PRO A 319 -40.96 21.75 14.60
C PRO A 319 -39.56 22.20 15.03
N LEU A 320 -39.48 23.31 15.76
CA LEU A 320 -38.27 23.70 16.49
C LEU A 320 -37.80 22.56 17.40
N GLU A 321 -36.51 22.55 17.70
CA GLU A 321 -35.84 21.55 18.55
C GLU A 321 -35.90 20.12 18.01
N THR A 322 -36.32 19.93 16.75
CA THR A 322 -36.26 18.61 16.10
C THR A 322 -34.86 18.34 15.57
N GLU A 323 -34.35 17.13 15.76
CA GLU A 323 -33.07 16.69 15.21
C GLU A 323 -33.24 16.08 13.82
N ILE A 324 -32.33 16.44 12.91
CA ILE A 324 -32.12 15.79 11.60
C ILE A 324 -30.69 15.28 11.55
N GLN A 325 -30.44 14.29 10.67
CA GLN A 325 -29.12 13.67 10.56
C GLN A 325 -28.63 13.68 9.12
N VAL A 326 -27.36 14.03 8.93
CA VAL A 326 -26.69 13.94 7.63
C VAL A 326 -25.50 13.01 7.76
N THR A 327 -25.47 11.97 6.93
CA THR A 327 -24.40 10.98 6.87
C THR A 327 -23.74 11.03 5.50
N ALA A 328 -22.41 11.04 5.46
CA ALA A 328 -21.62 10.90 4.24
C ALA A 328 -20.73 9.65 4.31
N TYR A 329 -20.74 8.87 3.24
CA TYR A 329 -20.02 7.61 3.09
C TYR A 329 -19.08 7.69 1.87
N GLY A 330 -17.78 7.62 2.11
CA GLY A 330 -16.78 7.39 1.07
C GLY A 330 -16.18 6.00 1.21
N GLU A 331 -16.21 5.18 0.16
CA GLU A 331 -15.77 3.77 0.22
C GLU A 331 -14.42 3.61 0.90
N ARG A 332 -13.46 4.47 0.55
CA ARG A 332 -12.08 4.44 1.04
C ARG A 332 -11.75 5.48 2.10
N ALA A 333 -12.63 6.46 2.33
CA ALA A 333 -12.40 7.60 3.22
C ALA A 333 -13.20 7.51 4.54
N GLY A 334 -14.02 6.46 4.70
CA GLY A 334 -14.82 6.20 5.89
C GLY A 334 -16.22 6.84 5.82
N THR A 335 -16.93 6.72 6.95
CA THR A 335 -18.27 7.29 7.14
C THR A 335 -18.19 8.39 8.19
N VAL A 336 -18.85 9.52 7.93
CA VAL A 336 -18.99 10.60 8.90
C VAL A 336 -20.44 11.06 8.98
N GLN A 337 -20.87 11.41 10.18
CA GLN A 337 -22.25 11.77 10.47
C GLN A 337 -22.30 13.01 11.34
N THR A 338 -23.29 13.87 11.12
CA THR A 338 -23.63 14.99 11.99
C THR A 338 -25.13 15.02 12.28
N THR A 339 -25.48 15.36 13.51
CA THR A 339 -26.86 15.62 13.94
C THR A 339 -27.04 17.13 14.09
N LEU A 340 -28.12 17.66 13.53
CA LEU A 340 -28.43 19.08 13.49
C LEU A 340 -29.79 19.33 14.11
N THR A 341 -29.85 20.27 15.05
CA THR A 341 -31.11 20.70 15.67
C THR A 341 -31.69 21.88 14.90
N LEU A 342 -33.00 21.82 14.60
CA LEU A 342 -33.73 22.92 13.99
C LEU A 342 -33.99 24.01 15.03
N ILE A 343 -33.19 25.07 15.02
CA ILE A 343 -33.23 26.19 15.99
C ILE A 343 -33.67 27.51 15.38
#